data_AF-A0A8D8TTT6-F1
#
_entry.id   AF-A0A8D8TTT6-F1
#
_cell.length_a   1.000
_cell.length_b   1.000
_cell.length_c   1.000
_cell.angle_alpha   90.00
_cell.angle_beta   90.00
_cell.angle_gamma   90.00
#
_symmetry.space_group_name_H-M   'P 1'
#
loop_
_entity.id
_entity.type
_entity.pdbx_description
1 polymer ?
#
loop_
_entity_poly.entity_id
_entity_poly.type
_entity_poly.pdbx_seq_one_letter_code
_entity_poly.pdbx_strand_id
1 'polypeptide(L)'
;MQTILVTWVVWIPGHSCIRGNDIVDKAAKDTSSCEYLDNYSSDDLAIKLKKHIKELYEKSWLDVNLSNKLRKIKNSTLLWETSIRNNKLEEISLTRLRIGHTRFTHEHLFKRNPRPSCDTCTVFWSVDHIFKCKKFKRFRTRLNISEDTRIALNNNKQNCDKALKYLKMCNLYGKL
;
A
#
# COMPACT_ATOMS: atom_id res chain seq x y z
N MET A 1 31.70 -27.73 -45.57
CA MET A 1 30.30 -28.18 -45.49
C MET A 1 29.90 -28.19 -44.02
N GLN A 2 28.98 -27.31 -43.62
CA GLN A 2 28.49 -27.25 -42.23
C GLN A 2 27.34 -28.25 -42.09
N THR A 3 27.54 -29.30 -41.30
CA THR A 3 26.51 -30.30 -41.02
C THR A 3 25.48 -29.69 -40.07
N ILE A 4 24.27 -29.42 -40.55
CA ILE A 4 23.16 -28.97 -39.72
C ILE A 4 22.61 -30.19 -38.97
N LEU A 5 22.77 -30.21 -37.64
CA LEU A 5 22.10 -31.18 -36.77
C LEU A 5 20.69 -30.69 -36.48
N VAL A 6 19.69 -31.45 -36.90
CA VAL A 6 18.29 -31.23 -36.53
C VAL A 6 17.98 -32.11 -35.33
N THR A 7 17.49 -31.50 -34.25
CA THR A 7 17.14 -32.20 -33.01
C THR A 7 15.64 -32.07 -32.77
N TRP A 8 15.00 -33.17 -32.40
CA TRP A 8 13.58 -33.19 -32.04
C TRP A 8 13.44 -33.43 -30.54
N VAL A 9 12.53 -32.69 -29.91
CA VAL A 9 12.17 -32.89 -28.50
C VAL A 9 10.75 -33.44 -28.46
N VAL A 10 10.55 -34.51 -27.69
CA VAL A 10 9.25 -35.16 -27.50
C VAL A 10 8.97 -35.23 -26.01
N TRP A 11 7.75 -34.86 -25.62
CA TRP A 11 7.28 -34.99 -24.25
C TRP A 11 6.76 -36.41 -23.99
N ILE A 12 7.14 -36.98 -22.85
CA ILE A 12 6.73 -38.31 -22.41
C ILE A 12 6.05 -38.18 -21.04
N PRO A 13 4.84 -38.73 -20.84
CA PRO A 13 4.19 -38.72 -19.54
C PRO A 13 4.94 -39.60 -18.54
N GLY A 14 4.97 -39.17 -17.27
CA GLY A 14 5.50 -39.99 -16.17
C GLY A 14 4.69 -41.28 -15.98
N HIS A 15 5.31 -42.31 -15.42
CA HIS A 15 4.70 -43.62 -15.18
C HIS A 15 4.21 -44.35 -16.44
N SER A 16 4.81 -44.07 -17.60
CA SER A 16 4.48 -44.74 -18.86
C SER A 16 5.14 -46.11 -19.05
N CYS A 17 5.82 -46.64 -18.02
CA CYS A 17 6.59 -47.91 -18.07
C CYS A 17 7.60 -47.99 -19.22
N ILE A 18 8.12 -46.84 -19.67
CA ILE A 18 9.15 -46.78 -20.69
C ILE A 18 10.49 -46.94 -19.97
N ARG A 19 11.10 -48.11 -20.13
CA ARG A 19 12.35 -48.49 -19.43
C ARG A 19 13.42 -47.41 -19.48
N GLY A 20 13.60 -46.74 -20.63
CA GLY A 20 14.58 -45.64 -20.76
C GLY A 20 14.22 -44.42 -19.92
N ASN A 21 12.95 -44.03 -19.87
CA ASN A 21 12.46 -42.94 -19.03
C ASN A 21 12.60 -43.30 -17.54
N ASP A 22 12.26 -44.52 -17.16
CA ASP A 22 12.33 -44.96 -15.75
C ASP A 22 13.77 -45.03 -15.22
N ILE A 23 14.73 -45.42 -16.08
CA ILE A 23 16.16 -45.41 -15.74
C ILE A 23 16.65 -43.97 -15.52
N VAL A 24 16.28 -43.04 -16.41
CA VAL A 24 16.66 -41.62 -16.28
C VAL A 24 16.00 -41.00 -15.05
N ASP A 25 14.71 -41.26 -14.80
CA ASP A 25 14.00 -40.79 -13.62
C ASP A 25 14.63 -41.35 -12.32
N LYS A 26 15.05 -42.61 -12.32
CA LYS A 26 15.75 -43.20 -11.18
C LYS A 26 17.12 -42.56 -10.96
N ALA A 27 17.89 -42.36 -12.03
CA ALA A 27 19.19 -41.69 -11.96
C ALA A 27 19.08 -40.22 -11.51
N ALA A 28 18.03 -39.50 -11.93
CA ALA A 28 17.76 -38.14 -11.48
C ALA A 28 17.33 -38.07 -9.99
N LYS A 29 16.73 -39.14 -9.46
CA LYS A 29 16.35 -39.28 -8.04
C LYS A 29 17.51 -39.75 -7.15
N ASP A 30 18.54 -40.36 -7.71
CA ASP A 30 19.75 -40.73 -6.98
C ASP A 30 20.53 -39.46 -6.61
N THR A 31 20.30 -38.97 -5.39
CA THR A 31 20.87 -37.74 -4.83
C THR A 31 22.35 -37.87 -4.41
N SER A 32 22.96 -39.02 -4.66
CA SER A 32 24.27 -39.41 -4.12
C SER A 32 25.46 -38.64 -4.70
N SER A 33 25.29 -37.95 -5.83
CA SER A 33 26.36 -37.23 -6.55
C SER A 33 26.08 -35.75 -6.75
N CYS A 34 24.99 -35.22 -6.20
CA CYS A 34 24.66 -33.82 -6.35
C CYS A 34 25.47 -33.02 -5.31
N GLU A 35 26.67 -32.58 -5.70
CA GLU A 35 27.30 -31.44 -5.01
C GLU A 35 26.27 -30.31 -5.01
N TYR A 36 26.01 -29.75 -3.84
CA TYR A 36 25.10 -28.62 -3.68
C TYR A 36 25.70 -27.42 -4.41
N LEU A 37 25.48 -27.33 -5.71
CA LEU A 37 25.88 -26.20 -6.51
C LEU A 37 24.95 -25.05 -6.09
N ASP A 38 25.50 -24.04 -5.42
CA ASP A 38 24.91 -22.73 -5.20
C ASP A 38 24.73 -21.97 -6.54
N ASN A 39 24.20 -22.66 -7.56
CA ASN A 39 23.88 -22.13 -8.88
C ASN A 39 22.52 -21.43 -8.83
N TYR A 40 22.32 -20.53 -7.88
CA TYR A 40 21.23 -19.59 -7.98
C TYR A 40 21.53 -18.67 -9.16
N SER A 41 20.59 -18.54 -10.10
CA SER A 41 20.68 -17.45 -11.06
C SER A 41 20.73 -16.12 -10.29
N SER A 42 21.46 -15.14 -10.83
CA SER A 42 21.43 -13.77 -10.30
C SER A 42 19.99 -13.24 -10.21
N ASP A 43 19.10 -13.68 -11.10
CA ASP A 43 17.68 -13.35 -11.08
C ASP A 43 16.96 -13.95 -9.88
N ASP A 44 17.25 -15.20 -9.52
CA ASP A 44 16.64 -15.88 -8.37
C ASP A 44 17.07 -15.22 -7.06
N LEU A 45 18.36 -14.89 -6.95
CA LEU A 45 18.88 -14.12 -5.81
C LEU A 45 18.23 -12.74 -5.73
N ALA A 46 18.08 -12.04 -6.86
CA ALA A 46 17.43 -10.73 -6.90
C ALA A 46 15.95 -10.81 -6.49
N ILE A 47 15.21 -11.83 -6.91
CA ILE A 47 13.82 -12.06 -6.49
C ILE A 47 13.75 -12.30 -4.99
N LYS A 48 14.60 -13.20 -4.46
CA LYS A 48 14.65 -13.53 -3.04
C LYS A 48 15.03 -12.31 -2.19
N LEU A 49 16.02 -11.53 -2.62
CA LEU A 49 16.45 -10.31 -1.96
C LEU A 49 15.33 -9.24 -1.97
N LYS A 50 14.68 -9.02 -3.11
CA LYS A 50 13.54 -8.08 -3.21
C LYS A 50 12.40 -8.48 -2.28
N LYS A 51 12.10 -9.79 -2.18
CA LYS A 51 11.10 -10.30 -1.24
C LYS A 51 11.51 -10.03 0.20
N HIS A 52 12.74 -10.36 0.57
CA HIS A 52 13.25 -10.16 1.92
C HIS A 52 13.25 -8.68 2.33
N ILE A 53 13.68 -7.80 1.45
CA ILE A 53 13.65 -6.35 1.69
C ILE A 53 12.22 -5.85 1.92
N LYS A 54 11.25 -6.32 1.12
CA LYS A 54 9.82 -5.97 1.33
C LYS A 54 9.31 -6.44 2.68
N GLU A 55 9.69 -7.65 3.11
CA GLU A 55 9.31 -8.19 4.44
C GLU A 55 9.89 -7.34 5.58
N LEU A 56 11.16 -6.92 5.47
CA LEU A 56 11.80 -6.04 6.44
C LEU A 56 11.12 -4.67 6.52
N TYR A 57 10.79 -4.07 5.36
CA TYR A 57 10.05 -2.81 5.33
C TYR A 57 8.65 -2.95 5.92
N GLU A 58 7.92 -4.02 5.60
CA GLU A 58 6.59 -4.27 6.13
C GLU A 58 6.64 -4.43 7.66
N LYS A 59 7.59 -5.21 8.17
CA LYS A 59 7.80 -5.38 9.61
C LYS A 59 8.10 -4.04 10.29
N SER A 60 9.08 -3.30 9.78
CA SER A 60 9.45 -1.98 10.31
C SER A 60 8.27 -1.01 10.29
N TRP A 61 7.46 -1.02 9.22
CA TRP A 61 6.25 -0.21 9.15
C TRP A 61 5.20 -0.63 10.17
N LEU A 62 4.99 -1.94 10.35
CA LEU A 62 4.00 -2.46 11.30
C LEU A 62 4.38 -2.14 12.75
N ASP A 63 5.68 -2.07 13.07
CA ASP A 63 6.24 -1.71 14.38
C ASP A 63 6.08 -0.21 14.72
N VAL A 64 5.79 0.66 13.72
CA VAL A 64 5.49 2.08 13.98
C VAL A 64 4.27 2.22 14.89
N ASN A 65 4.39 3.04 15.93
CA ASN A 65 3.32 3.30 16.88
C ASN A 65 2.04 3.89 16.21
N LEU A 66 0.85 3.45 16.64
CA LEU A 66 -0.44 3.91 16.12
C LEU A 66 -0.77 5.39 16.40
N SER A 67 0.05 6.08 17.22
CA SER A 67 0.03 7.54 17.34
C SER A 67 0.47 8.25 16.05
N ASN A 68 1.23 7.58 15.19
CA ASN A 68 1.53 8.06 13.85
C ASN A 68 0.25 8.08 13.00
N LYS A 69 -0.11 9.28 12.53
CA LYS A 69 -1.36 9.56 11.81
C LYS A 69 -1.52 8.71 10.54
N LEU A 70 -0.45 8.51 9.77
CA LEU A 70 -0.50 7.69 8.57
C LEU A 70 -0.59 6.21 8.91
N ARG A 71 0.22 5.73 9.85
CA ARG A 71 0.22 4.32 10.29
C ARG A 71 -1.14 3.85 10.81
N LYS A 72 -1.87 4.75 11.49
CA LYS A 72 -3.25 4.52 11.96
C LYS A 72 -4.21 4.17 10.81
N ILE A 73 -4.01 4.75 9.63
CA ILE A 73 -4.89 4.59 8.45
C ILE A 73 -4.33 3.53 7.49
N LYS A 74 -3.00 3.47 7.33
CA LYS A 74 -2.29 2.61 6.38
C LYS A 74 -1.57 1.46 7.11
N ASN A 75 -2.11 0.27 6.97
CA ASN A 75 -1.58 -0.97 7.57
C ASN A 75 -0.65 -1.77 6.66
N SER A 76 -0.10 -1.17 5.59
CA SER A 76 0.88 -1.83 4.74
C SER A 76 1.80 -0.87 4.02
N THR A 77 2.94 -1.37 3.56
CA THR A 77 3.89 -0.63 2.73
C THR A 77 3.46 -0.55 1.27
N LEU A 78 2.47 -1.36 0.85
CA LEU A 78 1.96 -1.40 -0.52
C LEU A 78 1.53 -0.03 -1.04
N LEU A 79 1.68 0.15 -2.34
CA LEU A 79 1.22 1.34 -3.04
C LEU A 79 -0.29 1.51 -2.84
N TRP A 80 -0.70 2.73 -2.56
CA TRP A 80 -2.10 3.11 -2.53
C TRP A 80 -2.45 3.76 -3.85
N GLU A 81 -3.14 3.02 -4.73
CA GLU A 81 -3.64 3.53 -6.02
C GLU A 81 -4.46 4.82 -5.86
N THR A 82 -5.13 4.99 -4.72
CA THR A 82 -5.86 6.24 -4.41
C THR A 82 -4.96 7.47 -4.22
N SER A 83 -3.65 7.28 -4.00
CA SER A 83 -2.65 8.35 -3.98
C SER A 83 -2.19 8.75 -5.37
N ILE A 84 -2.54 7.99 -6.42
CA ILE A 84 -2.25 8.32 -7.82
C ILE A 84 -3.54 8.82 -8.45
N ARG A 85 -3.57 10.10 -8.82
CA ARG A 85 -4.77 10.75 -9.37
C ARG A 85 -4.40 11.68 -10.51
N ASN A 86 -5.33 11.79 -11.48
CA ASN A 86 -5.17 12.70 -12.61
C ASN A 86 -5.04 14.18 -12.18
N ASN A 87 -5.53 14.54 -10.99
CA ASN A 87 -5.42 15.88 -10.45
C ASN A 87 -4.40 15.92 -9.29
N LYS A 88 -3.26 16.58 -9.54
CA LYS A 88 -2.19 16.79 -8.56
C LYS A 88 -2.66 17.42 -7.25
N LEU A 89 -3.63 18.33 -7.29
CA LEU A 89 -4.16 18.94 -6.07
C LEU A 89 -4.91 17.93 -5.20
N GLU A 90 -5.56 16.94 -5.81
CA GLU A 90 -6.25 15.88 -5.08
C GLU A 90 -5.24 14.93 -4.42
N GLU A 91 -4.14 14.59 -5.10
CA GLU A 91 -3.04 13.80 -4.52
C GLU A 91 -2.44 14.49 -3.29
N ILE A 92 -2.10 15.78 -3.43
CA ILE A 92 -1.56 16.60 -2.34
C ILE A 92 -2.56 16.66 -1.19
N SER A 93 -3.84 16.92 -1.49
CA SER A 93 -4.91 17.00 -0.50
C SER A 93 -5.07 15.70 0.29
N LEU A 94 -5.15 14.55 -0.39
CA LEU A 94 -5.24 13.24 0.27
C LEU A 94 -4.00 12.93 1.10
N THR A 95 -2.82 13.25 0.59
CA THR A 95 -1.56 13.06 1.31
C THR A 95 -1.56 13.86 2.60
N ARG A 96 -1.86 15.16 2.53
CA ARG A 96 -1.94 16.05 3.69
C ARG A 96 -2.98 15.61 4.71
N LEU A 97 -4.13 15.10 4.25
CA LEU A 97 -5.16 14.54 5.13
C LEU A 97 -4.66 13.30 5.88
N ARG A 98 -4.02 12.36 5.18
CA ARG A 98 -3.55 11.09 5.76
C ARG A 98 -2.41 11.28 6.75
N ILE A 99 -1.50 12.22 6.48
CA ILE A 99 -0.43 12.59 7.42
C ILE A 99 -0.87 13.65 8.44
N GLY A 100 -2.07 14.21 8.28
CA GLY A 100 -2.67 15.25 9.10
C GLY A 100 -1.96 16.60 9.11
N HIS A 101 -1.15 16.91 8.10
CA HIS A 101 -0.43 18.18 7.93
C HIS A 101 -1.20 19.12 7.00
N THR A 102 -2.27 19.72 7.50
CA THR A 102 -3.07 20.71 6.77
C THR A 102 -2.88 22.09 7.38
N ARG A 103 -3.26 23.15 6.62
CA ARG A 103 -3.16 24.52 7.12
C ARG A 103 -3.99 24.73 8.39
N PHE A 104 -5.21 24.21 8.45
CA PHE A 104 -6.06 24.38 9.64
C PHE A 104 -5.57 23.58 10.88
N THR A 105 -4.67 22.60 10.73
CA THR A 105 -4.04 21.92 11.88
C THR A 105 -2.68 22.50 12.25
N HIS A 106 -1.90 23.08 11.33
CA HIS A 106 -0.50 23.47 11.56
C HIS A 106 -0.22 24.98 11.41
N GLU A 107 -1.11 25.79 10.83
CA GLU A 107 -0.86 27.24 10.62
C GLU A 107 -0.50 27.98 11.91
N HIS A 108 -1.08 27.56 13.04
CA HIS A 108 -0.80 28.15 14.35
C HIS A 108 0.66 27.98 14.80
N LEU A 109 1.34 26.89 14.39
CA LEU A 109 2.75 26.66 14.70
C LEU A 109 3.63 27.69 14.00
N PHE A 110 3.35 27.95 12.72
CA PHE A 110 4.10 28.93 11.93
C PHE A 110 3.84 30.37 12.38
N LYS A 111 2.60 30.67 12.77
CA LYS A 111 2.23 32.00 13.27
C LYS A 111 2.51 32.21 14.76
N ARG A 112 2.99 31.17 15.47
CA ARG A 112 3.14 31.15 16.94
C ARG A 112 1.86 31.57 17.68
N ASN A 113 0.72 31.25 17.08
CA ASN A 113 -0.60 31.52 17.66
C ASN A 113 -1.04 30.34 18.54
N PRO A 114 -1.96 30.57 19.48
CA PRO A 114 -2.63 29.48 20.18
C PRO A 114 -3.28 28.50 19.21
N ARG A 115 -3.27 27.22 19.58
CA ARG A 115 -3.88 26.16 18.77
C ARG A 115 -5.39 26.43 18.62
N PRO A 116 -5.91 26.50 17.38
CA PRO A 116 -7.31 26.82 17.17
C PRO A 116 -8.20 25.65 17.61
N SER A 117 -9.32 25.98 18.24
CA SER A 117 -10.39 25.05 18.61
C SER A 117 -11.59 25.19 17.69
N CYS A 118 -12.41 24.14 17.63
CA CYS A 118 -13.70 24.19 16.98
C CYS A 118 -14.68 24.98 17.86
N ASP A 119 -15.31 25.97 17.26
CA ASP A 119 -16.37 26.81 17.82
C ASP A 119 -17.57 26.00 18.33
N THR A 120 -17.95 24.93 17.61
CA THR A 120 -19.11 24.11 17.98
C THR A 120 -18.81 23.01 18.99
N CYS A 121 -17.59 22.47 18.98
CA CYS A 121 -17.24 21.27 19.75
C CYS A 121 -16.23 21.52 20.85
N THR A 122 -15.67 22.74 20.96
CA THR A 122 -14.68 23.16 21.96
C THR A 122 -13.43 22.27 22.05
N VAL A 123 -13.14 21.49 21.00
CA VAL A 123 -11.96 20.62 20.87
C VAL A 123 -11.02 21.17 19.80
N PHE A 124 -9.71 20.95 19.95
CA PHE A 124 -8.72 21.38 18.96
C PHE A 124 -8.94 20.79 17.57
N TRP A 125 -8.65 21.59 16.53
CA TRP A 125 -8.70 21.10 15.16
C TRP A 125 -7.70 19.96 14.92
N SER A 126 -8.19 18.92 14.27
CA SER A 126 -7.45 17.78 13.74
C SER A 126 -8.22 17.20 12.56
N VAL A 127 -7.56 16.39 11.72
CA VAL A 127 -8.26 15.68 10.64
C VAL A 127 -9.31 14.74 11.22
N ASP A 128 -8.98 13.98 12.26
CA ASP A 128 -9.94 13.13 12.99
C ASP A 128 -11.15 13.93 13.50
N HIS A 129 -10.92 15.14 14.04
CA HIS A 129 -12.02 15.98 14.49
C HIS A 129 -12.94 16.39 13.33
N ILE A 130 -12.41 16.76 12.16
CA ILE A 130 -13.26 17.14 11.02
C ILE A 130 -14.22 16.02 10.66
N PHE A 131 -13.74 14.78 10.56
CA PHE A 131 -14.58 13.62 10.23
C PHE A 131 -15.55 13.22 11.35
N LYS A 132 -15.43 13.78 12.56
CA LYS A 132 -16.34 13.57 13.71
C LYS A 132 -17.14 14.81 14.10
N CYS A 133 -16.84 15.97 13.53
CA CYS A 133 -17.33 17.25 14.01
C CYS A 133 -18.85 17.36 13.84
N LYS A 134 -19.54 17.84 14.88
CA LYS A 134 -20.99 18.07 14.86
C LYS A 134 -21.36 19.16 13.86
N LYS A 135 -20.51 20.18 13.70
CA LYS A 135 -20.66 21.28 12.73
C LYS A 135 -20.88 20.79 11.29
N PHE A 136 -20.24 19.67 10.94
CA PHE A 136 -20.27 19.12 9.59
C PHE A 136 -21.12 17.85 9.46
N LYS A 137 -21.91 17.49 10.48
CA LYS A 137 -22.72 16.26 10.49
C LYS A 137 -23.62 16.14 9.25
N ARG A 138 -24.32 17.23 8.90
CA ARG A 138 -25.21 17.27 7.71
C ARG A 138 -24.52 16.82 6.42
N PHE A 139 -23.26 17.21 6.23
CA PHE A 139 -22.49 16.91 5.03
C PHE A 139 -21.95 15.47 5.04
N ARG A 140 -21.56 14.97 6.22
CA ARG A 140 -21.13 13.58 6.40
C ARG A 140 -22.27 12.60 6.14
N THR A 141 -23.45 12.87 6.72
CA THR A 141 -24.66 12.07 6.48
C THR A 141 -25.06 12.09 5.00
N ARG A 142 -25.07 13.26 4.36
CA ARG A 142 -25.43 13.39 2.93
C ARG A 142 -24.53 12.60 1.99
N LEU A 143 -23.23 12.49 2.30
CA LEU A 143 -22.26 11.78 1.47
C LEU A 143 -22.00 10.34 1.94
N ASN A 144 -22.67 9.90 3.00
CA ASN A 144 -22.45 8.61 3.66
C ASN A 144 -20.95 8.37 3.97
N ILE A 145 -20.36 9.31 4.71
CA ILE A 145 -18.95 9.27 5.11
C ILE A 145 -18.83 8.74 6.53
N SER A 146 -17.93 7.76 6.71
CA SER A 146 -17.60 7.24 8.04
C SER A 146 -16.95 8.31 8.92
N GLU A 147 -17.28 8.32 10.21
CA GLU A 147 -16.59 9.17 11.18
C GLU A 147 -15.18 8.68 11.52
N ASP A 148 -14.87 7.43 11.15
CA ASP A 148 -13.55 6.83 11.29
C ASP A 148 -12.66 7.17 10.10
N THR A 149 -11.60 7.95 10.34
CA THR A 149 -10.62 8.33 9.33
C THR A 149 -9.90 7.13 8.71
N ARG A 150 -9.80 6.01 9.44
CA ARG A 150 -9.27 4.73 8.92
C ARG A 150 -10.13 4.15 7.81
N ILE A 151 -11.41 4.50 7.76
CA ILE A 151 -12.34 4.08 6.71
C ILE A 151 -12.47 5.19 5.66
N ALA A 152 -12.64 6.43 6.10
CA ALA A 152 -12.88 7.56 5.20
C ALA A 152 -11.68 7.90 4.31
N LEU A 153 -10.45 7.62 4.76
CA LEU A 153 -9.21 7.95 4.06
C LEU A 153 -8.38 6.71 3.64
N ASN A 154 -8.97 5.52 3.66
CA ASN A 154 -8.32 4.28 3.25
C ASN A 154 -8.01 4.23 1.74
N ASN A 155 -7.43 3.12 1.27
CA ASN A 155 -7.19 2.88 -0.14
C ASN A 155 -8.45 2.45 -0.91
N ASN A 156 -9.57 3.16 -0.73
CA ASN A 156 -10.78 2.99 -1.52
C ASN A 156 -11.10 4.27 -2.28
N LYS A 157 -11.24 4.15 -3.61
CA LYS A 157 -11.46 5.29 -4.51
C LYS A 157 -12.72 6.08 -4.15
N GLN A 158 -13.84 5.39 -3.92
CA GLN A 158 -15.11 6.05 -3.59
C GLN A 158 -15.04 6.81 -2.26
N ASN A 159 -14.38 6.23 -1.24
CA ASN A 159 -14.19 6.89 0.04
C ASN A 159 -13.35 8.16 -0.10
N CYS A 160 -12.24 8.08 -0.83
CA CYS A 160 -11.38 9.23 -1.09
C CYS A 160 -12.10 10.34 -1.87
N ASP A 161 -12.86 9.98 -2.91
CA ASP A 161 -13.64 10.93 -3.71
C ASP A 161 -14.70 11.63 -2.85
N LYS A 162 -15.42 10.87 -2.01
CA LYS A 162 -16.38 11.40 -1.04
C LYS A 162 -15.69 12.33 -0.03
N ALA A 163 -14.52 11.96 0.49
CA ALA A 163 -13.76 12.77 1.43
C ALA A 163 -13.33 14.13 0.84
N LEU A 164 -12.84 14.14 -0.41
CA LEU A 164 -12.48 15.38 -1.09
C LEU A 164 -13.71 16.25 -1.38
N LYS A 165 -14.82 15.66 -1.85
CA LYS A 165 -16.10 16.35 -2.05
C LYS A 165 -16.65 16.94 -0.76
N TYR A 166 -16.53 16.20 0.34
CA TYR A 166 -16.93 16.63 1.67
C TYR A 166 -16.14 17.85 2.15
N LEU A 167 -14.83 17.87 1.95
CA LEU A 167 -13.99 19.01 2.33
C LEU A 167 -14.26 20.25 1.49
N LYS A 168 -14.62 20.07 0.21
CA LYS A 168 -15.13 21.17 -0.64
C LYS A 168 -16.43 21.73 -0.06
N MET A 169 -17.38 20.89 0.31
CA MET A 169 -18.65 21.31 0.92
C MET A 169 -18.49 21.97 2.30
N CYS A 170 -17.45 21.61 3.05
CA CYS A 170 -17.14 22.23 4.34
C CYS A 170 -16.37 23.56 4.20
N ASN A 171 -16.04 24.00 2.98
CA ASN A 171 -15.13 25.13 2.71
C ASN A 171 -13.75 24.99 3.38
N LEU A 172 -13.25 23.75 3.47
CA LEU A 172 -11.94 23.42 4.04
C LEU A 172 -10.92 23.02 2.97
N TYR A 173 -11.35 22.76 1.73
CA TYR A 173 -10.48 22.28 0.66
C TYR A 173 -9.29 23.21 0.35
N GLY A 174 -9.51 24.53 0.32
CA GLY A 174 -8.44 25.51 0.12
C GLY A 174 -7.47 25.66 1.32
N LYS A 175 -7.75 24.97 2.42
CA LYS A 175 -6.93 24.94 3.64
C LYS A 175 -6.24 23.58 3.85
N LEU A 176 -6.29 22.70 2.84
CA LEU A 176 -5.58 21.42 2.86
C LEU A 176 -4.11 21.62 2.57
#